data_AF-A0A7C9D0P9-F1
#
_entry.id   AF-A0A7C9D0P9-F1
#
_cell.length_a   1.000
_cell.length_b   1.000
_cell.length_c   1.000
_cell.angle_alpha   90.00
_cell.angle_beta   90.00
_cell.angle_gamma   90.00
#
_symmetry.space_group_name_H-M   'P 1'
#
loop_
_entity.id
_entity.type
_entity.pdbx_description
1 polymer ?
#
loop_
_entity_poly.entity_id
_entity_poly.type
_entity_poly.pdbx_seq_one_letter_code
_entity_poly.pdbx_strand_id
1 'polypeptide(L)'
;DLEPRVVTVCRPKSLERDHVIPHNGQVISTVEVNFSASHADALELVSMITENKVDESSLVEDVVEKDSGKFDYIIYGANLTFVDMEDADIYGFKVEGQCPIFASYTIGGVGEGGAVLVLPGVKDGKNEDNTGRVIIVTLP
;
A
#
# COMPACT_ATOMS: atom_id res chain seq x y z
N ASP A 1 20.57 6.29 14.06
CA ASP A 1 19.23 5.85 13.62
C ASP A 1 19.11 4.35 13.72
N LEU A 2 18.01 3.87 14.29
CA LEU A 2 17.72 2.45 14.45
C LEU A 2 17.00 1.97 13.19
N GLU A 3 17.55 0.95 12.55
CA GLU A 3 16.92 0.24 11.45
C GLU A 3 15.49 -0.18 11.83
N PRO A 4 14.48 0.05 10.96
CA PRO A 4 13.11 -0.31 11.26
C PRO A 4 12.97 -1.83 11.38
N ARG A 5 12.62 -2.30 12.58
CA ARG A 5 12.33 -3.71 12.85
C ARG A 5 10.90 -4.10 12.58
N VAL A 6 9.99 -3.13 12.66
CA VAL A 6 8.57 -3.33 12.35
C VAL A 6 8.20 -2.39 11.23
N VAL A 7 7.56 -2.94 10.20
CA VAL A 7 7.06 -2.17 9.06
C VAL A 7 5.57 -2.43 8.88
N THR A 8 4.85 -1.41 8.43
CA THR A 8 3.45 -1.53 8.05
C THR A 8 3.36 -1.71 6.54
N VAL A 9 2.53 -2.63 6.09
CA VAL A 9 2.27 -2.90 4.67
C VAL A 9 0.78 -2.73 4.41
N CYS A 10 0.46 -1.81 3.51
CA CYS A 10 -0.87 -1.44 3.09
C CYS A 10 -1.09 -1.97 1.67
N ARG A 11 -2.07 -2.85 1.46
CA ARG A 11 -2.41 -3.41 0.14
C ARG A 11 -3.89 -3.31 -0.17
N PRO A 12 -4.32 -3.25 -1.43
CA PRO A 12 -5.74 -3.41 -1.75
C PRO A 12 -6.23 -4.81 -1.36
N LYS A 13 -7.47 -4.91 -0.88
CA LYS A 13 -8.21 -6.16 -0.75
C LYS A 13 -8.48 -6.70 -2.16
N SER A 14 -8.30 -8.00 -2.34
CA SER A 14 -8.57 -8.71 -3.60
C SER A 14 -10.06 -8.92 -3.89
N LEU A 15 -10.95 -8.14 -3.29
CA LEU A 15 -12.41 -8.29 -3.45
C LEU A 15 -12.86 -7.64 -4.77
N GLU A 16 -13.80 -8.28 -5.45
CA GLU A 16 -14.48 -7.66 -6.59
C GLU A 16 -15.13 -6.36 -6.13
N ARG A 17 -14.67 -5.25 -6.71
CA ARG A 17 -15.20 -3.92 -6.40
C ARG A 17 -16.58 -3.80 -7.03
N ASP A 18 -17.62 -3.88 -6.22
CA ASP A 18 -18.94 -3.46 -6.66
C ASP A 18 -18.91 -1.93 -6.77
N HIS A 19 -18.93 -1.40 -7.99
CA HIS A 19 -18.51 -0.03 -8.36
C HIS A 19 -19.35 1.11 -7.76
N VAL A 20 -20.27 0.81 -6.83
CA VAL A 20 -21.34 1.71 -6.42
C VAL A 20 -21.14 2.27 -5.00
N ILE A 21 -20.40 1.59 -4.12
CA ILE A 21 -20.28 2.01 -2.72
C ILE A 21 -18.80 2.13 -2.31
N PRO A 22 -18.35 3.31 -1.87
CA PRO A 22 -17.04 3.46 -1.25
C PRO A 22 -16.93 2.54 -0.03
N HIS A 23 -15.92 1.68 0.01
CA HIS A 23 -15.69 0.76 1.12
C HIS A 23 -14.22 0.77 1.53
N ASN A 24 -13.94 0.31 2.75
CA ASN A 24 -12.58 0.08 3.24
C ASN A 24 -11.98 -1.16 2.53
N GLY A 25 -11.40 -0.90 1.36
CA GLY A 25 -10.82 -1.90 0.47
C GLY A 25 -9.34 -2.14 0.69
N GLN A 26 -8.81 -1.89 1.88
CA GLN A 26 -7.38 -2.01 2.18
C GLN A 26 -7.17 -3.09 3.23
N VAL A 27 -6.14 -3.91 3.03
CA VAL A 27 -5.55 -4.79 4.02
C VAL A 27 -4.38 -4.05 4.65
N ILE A 28 -4.38 -4.00 5.98
CA ILE A 28 -3.29 -3.42 6.77
C ILE A 28 -2.60 -4.58 7.48
N SER A 29 -1.30 -4.69 7.27
CA SER A 29 -0.50 -5.75 7.89
C SER A 29 0.76 -5.18 8.50
N THR A 30 1.26 -5.85 9.54
CA THR A 30 2.57 -5.59 10.12
C THR A 30 3.51 -6.73 9.84
N VAL A 31 4.79 -6.41 9.64
CA VAL A 31 5.87 -7.37 9.48
C VAL A 31 6.96 -6.98 10.47
N GLU A 32 7.35 -7.91 11.33
CA GLU A 32 8.44 -7.74 12.29
C GLU A 32 9.63 -8.60 11.89
N VAL A 33 10.82 -8.01 11.88
CA VAL A 33 12.09 -8.67 11.59
C VAL A 33 13.00 -8.65 12.82
N ASN A 34 13.62 -9.79 13.08
CA ASN A 34 14.54 -9.99 14.21
C ASN A 34 16.03 -9.87 13.81
N PHE A 35 16.29 -9.48 12.56
CA PHE A 35 17.61 -9.33 11.97
C PHE A 35 17.76 -7.96 11.30
N SER A 36 18.95 -7.68 10.78
CA SER A 36 19.23 -6.43 10.06
C SER A 36 18.74 -6.53 8.61
N ALA A 37 17.65 -5.83 8.29
CA ALA A 37 17.04 -5.83 6.95
C ALA A 37 18.00 -5.36 5.84
N SER A 38 18.93 -4.46 6.16
CA SER A 38 19.97 -3.93 5.27
C SER A 38 21.03 -4.96 4.88
N HIS A 39 21.15 -6.05 5.64
CA HIS A 39 22.08 -7.15 5.37
C HIS A 39 21.38 -8.44 4.92
N ALA A 40 20.05 -8.45 4.90
CA ALA A 40 19.25 -9.60 4.52
C ALA A 40 19.20 -9.77 3.00
N ASP A 41 19.03 -11.02 2.56
CA ASP A 41 18.79 -11.29 1.15
C ASP A 41 17.37 -10.88 0.74
N ALA A 42 17.19 -10.53 -0.54
CA ALA A 42 15.89 -10.15 -1.06
C ALA A 42 14.84 -11.27 -0.90
N LEU A 43 15.23 -12.54 -1.05
CA LEU A 43 14.32 -13.67 -0.87
C LEU A 43 13.88 -13.83 0.59
N GLU A 44 14.78 -13.55 1.54
CA GLU A 44 14.47 -13.57 2.96
C GLU A 44 13.45 -12.48 3.31
N LEU A 45 13.65 -11.27 2.80
CA LEU A 45 12.70 -10.16 2.98
C LEU A 45 11.33 -10.47 2.32
N VAL A 46 11.33 -11.09 1.14
CA VAL A 46 10.09 -11.50 0.47
C VAL A 46 9.33 -12.53 1.31
N SER A 47 9.99 -13.59 1.78
CA SER A 47 9.37 -14.59 2.67
C SER A 47 8.77 -13.94 3.91
N MET A 48 9.46 -12.97 4.54
CA MET A 48 8.92 -12.25 5.69
C MET A 48 7.63 -11.48 5.34
N ILE A 49 7.61 -10.79 4.21
CA ILE A 49 6.44 -10.00 3.77
C ILE A 49 5.26 -10.88 3.34
N THR A 50 5.51 -12.08 2.80
CA THR A 50 4.46 -12.97 2.30
C THR A 50 3.93 -13.92 3.37
N GLU A 51 4.82 -14.48 4.19
CA GLU A 51 4.50 -15.59 5.11
C GLU A 51 4.34 -15.11 6.57
N ASN A 52 5.13 -14.12 7.00
CA ASN A 52 5.17 -13.67 8.39
C ASN A 52 4.42 -12.35 8.64
N LYS A 53 3.63 -11.90 7.65
CA LYS A 53 2.75 -10.74 7.85
C LYS A 53 1.62 -11.08 8.82
N VAL A 54 1.34 -10.18 9.75
CA VAL A 54 0.15 -10.25 10.60
C VAL A 54 -0.91 -9.34 9.98
N ASP A 55 -2.06 -9.90 9.62
CA ASP A 55 -3.19 -9.12 9.14
C ASP A 55 -3.91 -8.46 10.33
N GLU A 56 -3.85 -7.14 10.39
CA GLU A 56 -4.47 -6.32 11.44
C GLU A 56 -5.80 -5.71 10.99
N SER A 57 -6.27 -6.02 9.77
CA SER A 57 -7.48 -5.44 9.19
C SER A 57 -8.73 -5.78 9.99
N SER A 58 -8.80 -6.97 10.58
CA SER A 58 -9.92 -7.38 11.44
C SER A 58 -9.99 -6.54 12.72
N LEU A 59 -8.84 -6.17 13.29
CA LEU A 59 -8.79 -5.30 14.46
C LEU A 59 -9.33 -3.91 14.14
N VAL A 60 -9.07 -3.41 12.92
CA VAL A 60 -9.61 -2.15 12.43
C VAL A 60 -11.13 -2.26 12.26
N GLU A 61 -11.60 -3.34 11.63
CA GLU A 61 -13.04 -3.59 11.43
C GLU A 61 -13.79 -3.68 12.77
N ASP A 62 -13.26 -4.44 13.73
CA ASP A 62 -13.84 -4.58 15.07
C ASP A 62 -14.00 -3.23 15.79
N VAL A 63 -13.01 -2.34 15.64
CA VAL A 63 -13.06 -1.00 16.25
C VAL A 63 -14.12 -0.14 15.57
N VAL A 64 -14.20 -0.18 14.24
CA VAL A 64 -15.20 0.58 13.46
C VAL A 64 -16.62 0.09 13.74
N GLU A 65 -16.82 -1.23 13.83
CA GLU A 65 -18.13 -1.83 14.07
C GLU A 65 -18.67 -1.53 15.48
N LYS A 66 -17.81 -1.47 16.50
CA LYS A 66 -18.21 -1.12 17.87
C LYS A 66 -18.94 0.23 17.94
N ASP A 67 -18.52 1.19 17.13
CA ASP A 67 -19.15 2.51 17.07
C ASP A 67 -20.17 2.63 15.93
N SER A 68 -20.57 1.50 15.31
CA SER A 68 -21.49 1.46 14.17
C SER A 68 -21.05 2.35 13.00
N GLY A 69 -19.74 2.52 12.81
CA GLY A 69 -19.17 3.40 11.79
C GLY A 69 -19.48 4.89 11.97
N LYS A 70 -19.77 5.36 13.18
CA LYS A 70 -20.09 6.78 13.45
C LYS A 70 -18.88 7.71 13.45
N PHE A 71 -17.69 7.15 13.65
CA PHE A 71 -16.46 7.92 13.77
C PHE A 71 -15.49 7.54 12.66
N ASP A 72 -14.69 8.52 12.26
CA ASP A 72 -13.53 8.31 11.41
C ASP A 72 -12.33 7.95 12.28
N TYR A 73 -11.57 6.93 11.87
CA TYR A 73 -10.36 6.50 12.57
C TYR A 73 -9.13 6.81 11.72
N ILE A 74 -8.08 7.26 12.41
CA ILE A 74 -6.76 7.47 11.82
C ILE A 74 -5.84 6.40 12.37
N ILE A 75 -5.21 5.65 11.48
CA ILE A 75 -4.24 4.61 11.83
C ILE A 75 -2.84 5.17 11.62
N TYR A 76 -2.00 5.02 12.64
CA TYR A 76 -0.57 5.31 12.54
C TYR A 76 0.17 4.00 12.31
N GLY A 77 0.89 3.90 11.20
CA GLY A 77 1.76 2.77 10.92
C GLY A 77 2.98 2.72 11.85
N ALA A 78 3.74 1.65 11.74
CA ALA A 78 5.07 1.54 12.33
C ALA A 78 6.04 2.55 11.69
N ASN A 79 7.31 2.54 12.13
CA ASN A 79 8.32 3.50 11.69
C ASN A 79 8.37 3.64 10.17
N LEU A 80 8.41 2.54 9.41
CA LEU A 80 8.36 2.57 7.94
C LEU A 80 7.05 1.97 7.41
N THR A 81 6.38 2.70 6.51
CA THR A 81 5.13 2.24 5.87
C THR A 81 5.29 2.01 4.38
N PHE A 82 4.94 0.81 3.91
CA PHE A 82 4.81 0.46 2.50
C PHE A 82 3.35 0.56 2.09
N VAL A 83 3.07 1.25 0.99
CA VAL A 83 1.73 1.34 0.40
C VAL A 83 1.77 0.86 -1.03
N ASP A 84 1.13 -0.28 -1.24
CA ASP A 84 0.96 -0.91 -2.53
C ASP A 84 -0.34 -0.40 -3.17
N MET A 85 -0.20 0.24 -4.32
CA MET A 85 -1.32 0.69 -5.14
C MET A 85 -1.17 0.21 -6.58
N GLU A 86 -0.38 -0.85 -6.85
CA GLU A 86 -0.09 -1.29 -8.21
C GLU A 86 -1.36 -1.67 -9.00
N ASP A 87 -2.38 -2.18 -8.31
CA ASP A 87 -3.68 -2.55 -8.88
C ASP A 87 -4.67 -1.37 -9.04
N ALA A 88 -4.23 -0.14 -8.77
CA ALA A 88 -5.09 1.03 -8.99
C ALA A 88 -5.27 1.29 -10.50
N ASP A 89 -6.50 1.20 -11.00
CA ASP A 89 -6.80 1.43 -12.42
C ASP A 89 -6.87 2.91 -12.81
N ILE A 90 -5.74 3.60 -12.67
CA ILE A 90 -5.64 5.04 -12.89
C ILE A 90 -5.57 5.36 -14.38
N TYR A 91 -4.89 4.52 -15.15
CA TYR A 91 -4.78 4.66 -16.60
C TYR A 91 -5.97 4.07 -17.36
N GLY A 92 -6.86 3.31 -16.71
CA GLY A 92 -8.14 2.88 -17.29
C GLY A 92 -9.23 3.95 -17.23
N PHE A 93 -9.08 4.98 -16.39
CA PHE A 93 -9.98 6.12 -16.34
C PHE A 93 -9.95 6.89 -17.67
N LYS A 94 -11.12 7.11 -18.28
CA LYS A 94 -11.23 7.77 -19.59
C LYS A 94 -12.06 9.04 -19.50
N VAL A 95 -11.50 10.14 -19.97
CA VAL A 95 -12.22 11.40 -20.21
C VAL A 95 -12.29 11.60 -21.71
N GLU A 96 -13.51 11.68 -22.26
CA GLU A 96 -13.73 11.78 -23.72
C GLU A 96 -13.04 10.65 -24.52
N GLY A 97 -12.93 9.46 -23.91
CA GLY A 97 -12.28 8.29 -24.53
C GLY A 97 -10.75 8.30 -24.46
N GLN A 98 -10.13 9.31 -23.85
CA GLN A 98 -8.69 9.42 -23.67
C GLN A 98 -8.27 9.03 -22.26
N CYS A 99 -7.18 8.26 -22.16
CA CYS A 99 -6.56 7.88 -20.90
C CYS A 99 -5.51 8.92 -20.46
N PRO A 100 -5.22 9.06 -19.16
CA PRO A 100 -4.09 9.83 -18.68
C PRO A 100 -2.78 9.36 -19.31
N ILE A 101 -1.93 10.29 -19.74
CA ILE A 101 -0.54 9.99 -20.15
C ILE A 101 0.43 9.98 -18.95
N PHE A 102 -0.01 10.54 -17.82
CA PHE A 102 0.74 10.65 -16.59
C PHE A 102 -0.23 10.89 -15.43
N ALA A 103 0.07 10.30 -14.28
CA ALA A 103 -0.61 10.57 -13.02
C ALA A 103 0.42 11.06 -11.99
N SER A 104 0.13 12.20 -11.36
CA SER A 104 0.93 12.72 -10.24
C SER A 104 0.37 12.20 -8.93
N TYR A 105 1.24 11.76 -8.04
CA TYR A 105 0.87 11.24 -6.73
C TYR A 105 1.57 12.04 -5.65
N THR A 106 0.84 12.34 -4.58
CA THR A 106 1.37 13.01 -3.40
C THR A 106 0.89 12.25 -2.18
N ILE A 107 1.80 11.97 -1.25
CA ILE A 107 1.46 11.41 0.06
C ILE A 107 1.63 12.51 1.11
N GLY A 108 0.58 12.72 1.91
CA GLY A 108 0.62 13.57 3.09
C GLY A 108 0.73 12.74 4.37
N GLY A 109 1.09 13.38 5.48
CA GLY A 109 1.09 12.73 6.80
C GLY A 109 2.20 11.69 7.00
N VAL A 110 3.29 11.76 6.25
CA VAL A 110 4.45 10.87 6.45
C VAL A 110 5.14 11.24 7.76
N GLY A 111 5.21 10.27 8.68
CA GLY A 111 5.90 10.40 9.95
C GLY A 111 7.42 10.27 9.83
N GLU A 112 8.09 10.27 10.98
CA GLU A 112 9.56 10.33 11.06
C GLU A 112 10.28 9.13 10.44
N GLY A 113 9.66 7.95 10.34
CA GLY A 113 10.32 6.79 9.74
C GLY A 113 10.04 6.58 8.25
N GLY A 114 9.27 7.46 7.62
CA GLY A 114 9.11 7.50 6.17
C GLY A 114 8.03 6.59 5.57
N ALA A 115 7.88 6.68 4.25
CA ALA A 115 6.91 5.91 3.48
C ALA A 115 7.45 5.52 2.09
N VAL A 116 7.04 4.35 1.61
CA VAL A 116 7.32 3.84 0.27
C VAL A 116 6.00 3.57 -0.43
N LEU A 117 5.75 4.27 -1.55
CA LEU A 117 4.59 4.07 -2.41
C LEU A 117 4.98 3.27 -3.65
N VAL A 118 4.22 2.23 -3.97
CA VAL A 118 4.32 1.46 -5.21
C VAL A 118 3.10 1.75 -6.06
N LEU A 119 3.33 2.24 -7.28
CA LEU A 119 2.29 2.79 -8.15
C LEU A 119 2.34 2.17 -9.54
N PRO A 120 1.20 2.11 -10.24
CA PRO A 120 1.16 1.63 -11.62
C PRO A 120 1.92 2.60 -12.51
N GLY A 121 2.74 2.07 -13.41
CA GLY A 121 3.31 2.83 -14.51
C GLY A 121 2.32 3.03 -15.65
N VAL A 122 2.67 3.93 -16.57
CA VAL A 122 1.90 4.16 -17.79
C VAL A 122 1.82 2.85 -18.59
N LYS A 123 0.63 2.49 -19.06
CA LYS A 123 0.43 1.36 -19.97
C LYS A 123 0.97 1.74 -21.35
N ASP A 124 2.14 1.24 -21.72
CA ASP A 124 2.62 1.37 -23.08
C ASP A 124 1.73 0.53 -24.00
N GLY A 125 0.94 1.18 -24.86
CA GLY A 125 -0.06 0.55 -25.75
C GLY A 125 0.49 -0.43 -26.79
N LYS A 126 1.71 -0.94 -26.62
CA LYS A 126 2.35 -1.96 -27.45
C LYS A 126 2.52 -3.31 -26.74
N ASN A 127 2.47 -3.36 -25.40
CA ASN A 127 2.55 -4.61 -24.62
C ASN A 127 1.76 -4.43 -23.31
N GLU A 128 0.59 -5.07 -23.21
CA GLU A 128 -0.22 -5.08 -21.98
C GLU A 128 0.53 -5.73 -20.79
N ASP A 129 1.49 -6.61 -21.08
CA ASP A 129 2.25 -7.37 -20.07
C ASP A 129 3.46 -6.62 -19.48
N ASN A 130 3.81 -5.44 -19.99
CA ASN A 130 5.00 -4.70 -19.54
C ASN A 130 4.64 -3.30 -19.06
N THR A 131 3.82 -3.25 -18.01
CA THR A 131 3.58 -2.02 -17.26
C THR A 131 4.76 -1.77 -16.32
N GLY A 132 5.41 -0.62 -16.47
CA GLY A 132 6.41 -0.19 -15.49
C GLY A 132 5.79 -0.01 -14.10
N ARG A 133 6.63 0.13 -13.08
CA ARG A 133 6.20 0.55 -11.73
C ARG A 133 6.87 1.86 -11.39
N VAL A 134 6.15 2.73 -10.70
CA VAL A 134 6.70 3.95 -10.11
C VAL A 134 6.83 3.73 -8.62
N ILE A 135 8.04 3.96 -8.09
CA ILE A 135 8.31 3.87 -6.66
C ILE A 135 8.59 5.28 -6.16
N ILE A 136 7.79 5.74 -5.19
CA ILE A 136 8.01 7.01 -4.50
C ILE A 136 8.51 6.69 -3.10
N VAL A 137 9.68 7.20 -2.76
CA VAL A 137 10.29 7.00 -1.44
C VAL A 137 10.36 8.35 -0.74
N THR A 138 9.73 8.45 0.42
CA THR A 138 9.81 9.60 1.32
C THR A 138 10.54 9.14 2.58
N LEU A 139 11.78 9.60 2.75
CA LEU A 139 12.60 9.34 3.93
C LEU A 139 12.78 10.64 4.72
N PRO A 140 13.00 10.56 6.05
CA PRO A 140 13.43 11.71 6.86
C PRO A 140 14.75 12.32 6.38
#